data_AF-A0A369K0M3-F1
#
_entry.id   AF-A0A369K0M3-F1
#
_cell.length_a   1.000
_cell.length_b   1.000
_cell.length_c   1.000
_cell.angle_alpha   90.00
_cell.angle_beta   90.00
_cell.angle_gamma   90.00
#
_symmetry.space_group_name_H-M   'P 1'
#
loop_
_entity.id
_entity.type
_entity.pdbx_description
1 polymer ?
#
loop_
_entity_poly.entity_id
_entity_poly.type
_entity_poly.pdbx_seq_one_letter_code
_entity_poly.pdbx_strand_id
1 'polypeptide(L)'
;MAGNAMFSSNVALLLRTRTILMATQRRAKRPPLRPDTVRAARNSNEDNNTTGRQPEKIFAVVLLCILVFAPMFSISGVALDRHLRSKYYTDMREQWSLEKQQHNIAQRKWHSKEAQWRLAEAEHIARREKYIREEGEARERIRQWDEELRQKKAAWDRELQQKKEGWERELREKQEQERRTREAMRLYWSNVKGSERCEENGVMAYSGRLENLLPTIDAIEACKATSVTIHGVTYPSPSYCEDRGYGDIIGHWVVKNEAVCSTYWEYFKDKANLKYSSIVLVSMLNPPYQTGMHHTGIWLSITNRSLQRIEAPLGGLRSGDNPERMCFTTPATMYGQYFERPTSCPEWGKYGYWGIWNIPDDGCR
;
A
#
# COMPACT_ATOMS: atom_id res chain seq x y z
N MET A 1 16.88 4.69 41.09
CA MET A 1 17.61 3.57 40.44
C MET A 1 16.71 3.01 39.34
N ALA A 2 17.34 2.58 38.25
CA ALA A 2 16.81 2.45 36.89
C ALA A 2 15.46 1.72 36.71
N GLY A 3 14.67 2.18 35.73
CA GLY A 3 13.58 1.39 35.15
C GLY A 3 12.57 2.21 34.34
N ASN A 4 12.54 1.97 33.03
CA ASN A 4 11.42 2.18 32.09
C ASN A 4 11.36 3.52 31.34
N ALA A 5 12.26 3.67 30.38
CA ALA A 5 12.06 4.48 29.18
C ALA A 5 12.24 3.59 27.94
N MET A 6 11.18 2.90 27.52
CA MET A 6 11.09 2.27 26.20
C MET A 6 9.62 2.14 25.83
N PHE A 7 9.06 3.09 25.08
CA PHE A 7 7.93 2.89 24.15
C PHE A 7 7.62 4.25 23.47
N SER A 8 8.54 4.73 22.62
CA SER A 8 8.20 5.74 21.60
C SER A 8 9.35 5.85 20.61
N SER A 9 9.39 4.95 19.62
CA SER A 9 10.12 5.11 18.36
C SER A 9 9.88 3.89 17.47
N ASN A 10 8.72 3.79 16.83
CA ASN A 10 8.53 2.83 15.74
C ASN A 10 7.42 3.20 14.73
N VAL A 11 7.13 4.50 14.54
CA VAL A 11 6.19 4.95 13.49
C VAL A 11 6.83 5.96 12.51
N ALA A 12 8.09 6.34 12.70
CA ALA A 12 8.77 7.35 11.86
C ALA A 12 9.74 6.78 10.81
N LEU A 13 9.61 5.50 10.40
CA LEU A 13 10.54 4.86 9.45
C LEU A 13 9.86 4.16 8.25
N LEU A 14 8.71 4.65 7.78
CA LEU A 14 8.06 4.19 6.54
C LEU A 14 7.66 5.31 5.57
N LEU A 15 8.28 6.49 5.66
CA LEU A 15 8.06 7.60 4.71
C LEU A 15 9.36 8.26 4.23
N ARG A 16 10.45 7.49 4.06
CA ARG A 16 11.70 7.97 3.43
C ARG A 16 12.37 6.92 2.54
N THR A 17 11.63 6.31 1.63
CA THR A 17 12.21 5.47 0.54
C THR A 17 11.35 5.51 -0.72
N ARG A 18 10.97 6.69 -1.19
CA ARG A 18 10.36 6.82 -2.54
C ARG A 18 10.66 8.16 -3.23
N THR A 19 11.91 8.60 -3.16
CA THR A 19 12.36 9.80 -3.87
C THR A 19 13.79 9.68 -4.40
N ILE A 20 14.19 8.53 -4.95
CA ILE A 20 15.36 8.43 -5.84
C ILE A 20 15.08 7.35 -6.89
N LEU A 21 14.34 7.71 -7.94
CA LEU A 21 14.32 6.96 -9.20
C LEU A 21 13.90 7.87 -10.36
N MET A 22 14.65 8.96 -10.53
CA MET A 22 14.59 9.85 -11.70
C MET A 22 16.02 10.22 -12.09
N ALA A 23 16.80 9.23 -12.54
CA ALA A 23 18.07 9.48 -13.18
C ALA A 23 18.35 8.37 -14.20
N THR A 24 18.64 8.79 -15.43
CA THR A 24 19.25 8.02 -16.53
C THR A 24 18.37 7.05 -17.34
N GLN A 25 17.46 7.61 -18.14
CA GLN A 25 17.18 7.02 -19.46
C GLN A 25 16.78 8.08 -20.51
N ARG A 26 17.66 9.07 -20.71
CA ARG A 26 17.72 9.83 -21.96
C ARG A 26 18.69 9.13 -22.91
N ARG A 27 18.22 8.13 -23.66
CA ARG A 27 18.87 7.73 -24.92
C ARG A 27 18.03 8.26 -26.07
N ALA A 28 18.55 9.32 -26.66
CA ALA A 28 18.07 9.96 -27.86
C ALA A 28 17.93 8.94 -29.01
N LYS A 29 16.70 8.68 -29.44
CA LYS A 29 16.44 8.22 -30.81
C LYS A 29 16.50 9.45 -31.71
N ARG A 30 17.68 9.69 -32.30
CA ARG A 30 17.83 10.58 -33.45
C ARG A 30 17.09 9.95 -34.65
N PRO A 31 16.31 10.69 -35.43
CA PRO A 31 15.95 10.26 -36.78
C PRO A 31 17.21 10.31 -37.67
N PRO A 32 17.42 9.33 -38.57
CA PRO A 32 18.55 9.38 -39.49
C PRO A 32 18.37 10.45 -40.57
N LEU A 33 19.53 10.88 -41.02
CA LEU A 33 19.84 11.99 -41.90
C LEU A 33 19.33 11.83 -43.34
N ARG A 34 19.32 12.97 -44.02
CA ARG A 34 19.18 13.18 -45.46
C ARG A 34 19.88 12.13 -46.33
N PRO A 35 19.36 11.86 -47.53
CA PRO A 35 20.14 11.23 -48.59
C PRO A 35 21.07 12.28 -49.21
N ASP A 36 22.37 12.17 -48.92
CA ASP A 36 23.42 12.79 -49.71
C ASP A 36 23.72 11.91 -50.94
N THR A 37 23.62 12.53 -52.11
CA THR A 37 24.49 12.38 -53.28
C THR A 37 25.21 11.03 -53.48
N VAL A 38 24.73 10.23 -54.44
CA VAL A 38 25.59 9.30 -55.19
C VAL A 38 25.86 9.90 -56.56
N ARG A 39 27.13 10.32 -56.69
CA ARG A 39 27.84 10.70 -57.91
C ARG A 39 28.32 9.41 -58.60
N ALA A 40 28.27 9.41 -59.93
CA ALA A 40 29.09 8.66 -60.88
C ALA A 40 28.96 7.12 -61.02
N ALA A 41 28.44 6.72 -62.19
CA ALA A 41 28.99 5.69 -63.09
C ALA A 41 28.63 6.20 -64.52
N ARG A 42 29.47 6.45 -65.53
CA ARG A 42 30.76 5.92 -66.02
C ARG A 42 30.76 4.39 -66.18
N ASN A 43 30.32 3.95 -67.36
CA ASN A 43 30.76 2.79 -68.16
C ASN A 43 30.45 3.19 -69.62
N SER A 44 31.37 3.44 -70.56
CA SER A 44 32.42 2.60 -71.19
C SER A 44 31.94 1.23 -71.67
N ASN A 45 31.69 1.16 -72.97
CA ASN A 45 31.86 0.05 -73.93
C ASN A 45 31.56 0.70 -75.30
N GLU A 46 32.51 1.02 -76.20
CA GLU A 46 33.64 0.23 -76.70
C GLU A 46 33.21 -1.20 -77.02
N ASP A 47 32.85 -1.44 -78.28
CA ASP A 47 33.34 -2.60 -79.01
C ASP A 47 33.27 -2.38 -80.52
N ASN A 48 34.45 -2.56 -81.10
CA ASN A 48 34.78 -2.59 -82.51
C ASN A 48 34.11 -3.80 -83.19
N ASN A 49 33.71 -3.68 -84.46
CA ASN A 49 34.00 -4.78 -85.38
C ASN A 49 34.07 -4.37 -86.86
N THR A 50 35.31 -4.37 -87.30
CA THR A 50 35.86 -4.35 -88.65
C THR A 50 35.56 -5.68 -89.37
N THR A 51 34.95 -5.65 -90.54
CA THR A 51 35.15 -6.61 -91.64
C THR A 51 34.80 -5.84 -92.93
N GLY A 52 35.62 -5.70 -93.97
CA GLY A 52 36.68 -6.55 -94.49
C GLY A 52 36.19 -7.24 -95.77
N ARG A 53 36.15 -6.53 -96.90
CA ARG A 53 36.12 -7.14 -98.25
C ARG A 53 36.42 -6.14 -99.36
N GLN A 54 37.56 -6.34 -100.03
CA GLN A 54 37.82 -5.85 -101.39
C GLN A 54 36.99 -6.66 -102.40
N PRO A 55 36.74 -6.16 -103.63
CA PRO A 55 37.72 -6.38 -104.70
C PRO A 55 37.93 -5.18 -105.64
N GLU A 56 39.14 -5.16 -106.18
CA GLU A 56 39.66 -4.31 -107.22
C GLU A 56 38.90 -4.47 -108.57
N LYS A 57 39.11 -3.48 -109.46
CA LYS A 57 38.80 -3.45 -110.92
C LYS A 57 37.53 -2.71 -111.39
N ILE A 58 37.21 -1.53 -110.82
CA ILE A 58 36.29 -0.54 -111.44
C ILE A 58 36.86 0.90 -111.40
N PHE A 59 38.18 1.08 -111.51
CA PHE A 59 38.80 2.42 -111.33
C PHE A 59 38.99 3.23 -112.63
N ALA A 60 38.89 2.62 -113.81
CA ALA A 60 39.15 3.35 -115.07
C ALA A 60 37.90 4.02 -115.67
N VAL A 61 36.71 3.43 -115.51
CA VAL A 61 35.45 3.99 -116.07
C VAL A 61 34.83 5.05 -115.14
N VAL A 62 35.03 4.93 -113.83
CA VAL A 62 34.52 5.89 -112.83
C VAL A 62 35.30 7.21 -112.87
N LEU A 63 36.62 7.19 -113.12
CA LEU A 63 37.43 8.41 -113.20
C LEU A 63 37.04 9.32 -114.38
N LEU A 64 36.61 8.72 -115.50
CA LEU A 64 36.24 9.46 -116.72
C LEU A 64 34.83 10.07 -116.61
N CYS A 65 33.90 9.40 -115.92
CA CYS A 65 32.62 9.99 -115.51
C CYS A 65 32.80 11.13 -114.49
N ILE A 66 33.74 11.02 -113.55
CA ILE A 66 34.01 12.08 -112.57
C ILE A 66 34.51 13.35 -113.26
N LEU A 67 35.41 13.28 -114.25
CA LEU A 67 35.94 14.48 -114.90
C LEU A 67 34.92 15.24 -115.76
N VAL A 68 33.92 14.54 -116.34
CA VAL A 68 32.87 15.17 -117.17
C VAL A 68 31.67 15.65 -116.33
N PHE A 69 31.28 14.90 -115.31
CA PHE A 69 30.10 15.22 -114.50
C PHE A 69 30.40 16.01 -113.22
N ALA A 70 31.64 16.02 -112.69
CA ALA A 70 31.99 16.77 -111.48
C ALA A 70 31.64 18.27 -111.54
N PRO A 71 31.87 19.03 -112.63
CA PRO A 71 31.47 20.44 -112.65
C PRO A 71 29.94 20.62 -112.67
N MET A 72 29.19 19.71 -113.31
CA MET A 72 27.71 19.71 -113.32
C MET A 72 27.11 19.34 -111.95
N PHE A 73 27.71 18.40 -111.23
CA PHE A 73 27.32 18.08 -109.84
C PHE A 73 27.79 19.14 -108.83
N SER A 74 28.84 19.90 -109.13
CA SER A 74 29.32 20.98 -108.24
C SER A 74 28.38 22.19 -108.25
N ILE A 75 27.87 22.61 -109.41
CA ILE A 75 26.97 23.77 -109.50
C ILE A 75 25.56 23.42 -109.02
N SER A 76 25.03 22.25 -109.40
CA SER A 76 23.73 21.76 -108.92
C SER A 76 23.75 21.38 -107.43
N GLY A 77 24.87 20.83 -106.94
CA GLY A 77 25.08 20.52 -105.53
C GLY A 77 25.08 21.76 -104.64
N VAL A 78 25.69 22.88 -105.06
CA VAL A 78 25.70 24.14 -104.29
C VAL A 78 24.30 24.78 -104.22
N ALA A 79 23.50 24.70 -105.29
CA ALA A 79 22.13 25.21 -105.29
C ALA A 79 21.20 24.34 -104.42
N LEU A 80 21.31 23.00 -104.51
CA LEU A 80 20.54 22.07 -103.70
C LEU A 80 20.95 22.14 -102.21
N ASP A 81 22.25 22.27 -101.91
CA ASP A 81 22.80 22.46 -100.56
C ASP A 81 22.30 23.77 -99.93
N ARG A 82 22.25 24.87 -100.69
CA ARG A 82 21.66 26.13 -100.19
C ARG A 82 20.18 26.00 -99.86
N HIS A 83 19.41 25.30 -100.71
CA HIS A 83 17.98 25.12 -100.46
C HIS A 83 17.71 24.17 -99.30
N LEU A 84 18.43 23.05 -99.23
CA LEU A 84 18.35 22.10 -98.12
C LEU A 84 18.81 22.72 -96.79
N ARG A 85 19.88 23.51 -96.79
CA ARG A 85 20.30 24.28 -95.60
C ARG A 85 19.24 25.30 -95.21
N SER A 86 18.68 26.05 -96.16
CA SER A 86 17.63 27.03 -95.85
C SER A 86 16.43 26.35 -95.18
N LYS A 87 15.95 25.23 -95.72
CA LYS A 87 14.82 24.48 -95.15
C LYS A 87 15.16 23.89 -93.79
N TYR A 88 16.36 23.35 -93.63
CA TYR A 88 16.85 22.84 -92.35
C TYR A 88 16.89 23.93 -91.26
N TYR A 89 17.40 25.13 -91.58
CA TYR A 89 17.45 26.23 -90.63
C TYR A 89 16.06 26.81 -90.32
N THR A 90 15.11 26.81 -91.26
CA THR A 90 13.73 27.22 -90.98
C THR A 90 13.02 26.22 -90.08
N ASP A 91 13.10 24.92 -90.37
CA ASP A 91 12.47 23.86 -89.57
C ASP A 91 13.06 23.85 -88.15
N MET A 92 14.39 24.01 -88.02
CA MET A 92 15.07 24.12 -86.73
C MET A 92 14.67 25.39 -85.95
N ARG A 93 14.48 26.52 -86.65
CA ARG A 93 14.01 27.76 -86.00
C ARG A 93 12.57 27.64 -85.53
N GLU A 94 11.72 26.96 -86.30
CA GLU A 94 10.34 26.66 -85.90
C GLU A 94 10.31 25.73 -84.69
N GLN A 95 11.06 24.63 -84.71
CA GLN A 95 11.19 23.72 -83.56
C GLN A 95 11.68 24.45 -82.32
N TRP A 96 12.74 25.25 -82.45
CA TRP A 96 13.27 26.02 -81.33
C TRP A 96 12.27 27.06 -80.81
N SER A 97 11.49 27.69 -81.70
CA SER A 97 10.43 28.60 -81.29
C SER A 97 9.31 27.90 -80.53
N LEU A 98 8.94 26.68 -80.93
CA LEU A 98 7.95 25.85 -80.25
C LEU A 98 8.45 25.38 -78.88
N GLU A 99 9.70 24.90 -78.79
CA GLU A 99 10.33 24.53 -77.52
C GLU A 99 10.41 25.74 -76.58
N LYS A 100 10.79 26.91 -77.08
CA LYS A 100 10.81 28.15 -76.29
C LYS A 100 9.42 28.50 -75.78
N GLN A 101 8.38 28.32 -76.60
CA GLN A 101 7.00 28.52 -76.17
C GLN A 101 6.58 27.52 -75.09
N GLN A 102 6.89 26.23 -75.27
CA GLN A 102 6.61 25.18 -74.28
C GLN A 102 7.35 25.43 -72.96
N HIS A 103 8.62 25.84 -73.03
CA HIS A 103 9.42 26.22 -71.88
C HIS A 103 8.80 27.40 -71.13
N ASN A 104 8.39 28.46 -71.84
CA ASN A 104 7.72 29.61 -71.24
C ASN A 104 6.41 29.21 -70.55
N ILE A 105 5.62 28.31 -71.16
CA ILE A 105 4.40 27.77 -70.55
C ILE A 105 4.74 26.96 -69.29
N ALA A 106 5.77 26.12 -69.34
CA ALA A 106 6.22 25.34 -68.20
C ALA A 106 6.71 26.24 -67.05
N GLN A 107 7.47 27.29 -67.34
CA GLN A 107 7.90 28.28 -66.35
C GLN A 107 6.71 28.99 -65.69
N ARG A 108 5.71 29.43 -66.47
CA ARG A 108 4.50 30.04 -65.91
C ARG A 108 3.73 29.07 -65.01
N LYS A 109 3.59 27.81 -65.43
CA LYS A 109 2.98 26.76 -64.60
C LYS A 109 3.76 26.53 -63.31
N TRP A 110 5.10 26.53 -63.39
CA TRP A 110 5.97 26.36 -62.24
C TRP A 110 5.82 27.53 -61.25
N HIS A 111 5.90 28.78 -61.71
CA HIS A 111 5.70 29.97 -60.86
C HIS A 111 4.30 30.04 -60.26
N SER A 112 3.26 29.66 -61.02
CA SER A 112 1.89 29.61 -60.49
C SER A 112 1.77 28.58 -59.36
N LYS A 113 2.36 27.39 -59.52
CA LYS A 113 2.43 26.40 -58.46
C LYS A 113 3.22 26.92 -57.27
N GLU A 114 4.39 27.52 -57.49
CA GLU A 114 5.21 28.07 -56.41
C GLU A 114 4.46 29.14 -55.60
N ALA A 115 3.70 30.02 -56.27
CA ALA A 115 2.85 31.00 -55.61
C ALA A 115 1.75 30.33 -54.76
N GLN A 116 1.09 29.29 -55.30
CA GLN A 116 0.10 28.49 -54.54
C GLN A 116 0.73 27.81 -53.31
N TRP A 117 1.92 27.23 -53.46
CA TRP A 117 2.68 26.63 -52.36
C TRP A 117 3.02 27.65 -51.27
N ARG A 118 3.45 28.86 -51.64
CA ARG A 118 3.75 29.93 -50.67
C ARG A 118 2.51 30.39 -49.90
N LEU A 119 1.35 30.50 -50.56
CA LEU A 119 0.09 30.83 -49.90
C LEU A 119 -0.33 29.72 -48.92
N ALA A 120 -0.27 28.46 -49.36
CA ALA A 120 -0.59 27.32 -48.50
C ALA A 120 0.34 27.22 -47.28
N GLU A 121 1.64 27.48 -47.47
CA GLU A 121 2.61 27.50 -46.37
C GLU A 121 2.32 28.65 -45.39
N ALA A 122 2.01 29.84 -45.89
CA ALA A 122 1.65 30.99 -45.06
C ALA A 122 0.37 30.72 -44.23
N GLU A 123 -0.65 30.11 -44.82
CA GLU A 123 -1.87 29.69 -44.12
C GLU A 123 -1.58 28.64 -43.04
N HIS A 124 -0.70 27.67 -43.34
CA HIS A 124 -0.31 26.65 -42.39
C HIS A 124 0.47 27.25 -41.20
N ILE A 125 1.39 28.18 -41.46
CA ILE A 125 2.12 28.92 -40.41
C ILE A 125 1.12 29.72 -39.55
N ALA A 126 0.21 30.48 -40.16
CA ALA A 126 -0.79 31.27 -39.43
C ALA A 126 -1.69 30.39 -38.54
N ARG A 127 -2.11 29.22 -39.05
CA ARG A 127 -2.88 28.24 -38.27
C ARG A 127 -2.09 27.71 -37.07
N ARG A 128 -0.80 27.43 -37.25
CA ARG A 128 0.08 26.95 -36.18
C ARG A 128 0.30 28.02 -35.11
N GLU A 129 0.51 29.28 -35.49
CA GLU A 129 0.65 30.40 -34.55
C GLU A 129 -0.62 30.64 -33.73
N LYS A 130 -1.79 30.55 -34.38
CA LYS A 130 -3.08 30.61 -33.69
C LYS A 130 -3.20 29.52 -32.63
N TYR A 131 -2.88 28.27 -33.00
CA TYR A 131 -2.90 27.15 -32.06
C TYR A 131 -1.96 27.35 -30.87
N ILE A 132 -0.73 27.83 -31.11
CA ILE A 132 0.24 28.10 -30.04
C ILE A 132 -0.28 29.19 -29.08
N ARG A 133 -0.95 30.23 -29.61
CA ARG A 133 -1.55 31.29 -28.79
C ARG A 133 -2.68 30.75 -27.92
N GLU A 134 -3.61 30.01 -28.51
CA GLU A 134 -4.74 29.39 -27.80
C GLU A 134 -4.25 28.40 -26.72
N GLU A 135 -3.20 27.64 -27.02
CA GLU A 135 -2.56 26.72 -26.07
C GLU A 135 -1.89 27.49 -24.91
N GLY A 136 -1.20 28.60 -25.22
CA GLY A 136 -0.59 29.47 -24.22
C GLY A 136 -1.63 30.07 -23.27
N GLU A 137 -2.74 30.58 -23.81
CA GLU A 137 -3.86 31.11 -23.02
C GLU A 137 -4.53 30.02 -22.18
N ALA A 138 -4.72 28.82 -22.73
CA ALA A 138 -5.28 27.70 -21.99
C ALA A 138 -4.38 27.28 -20.82
N ARG A 139 -3.06 27.21 -21.03
CA ARG A 139 -2.07 26.92 -19.98
C ARG A 139 -2.10 27.97 -18.87
N GLU A 140 -2.22 29.25 -19.23
CA GLU A 140 -2.30 30.33 -18.23
C GLU A 140 -3.60 30.27 -17.42
N ARG A 141 -4.74 29.96 -18.05
CA ARG A 141 -6.01 29.72 -17.33
C ARG A 141 -5.90 28.57 -16.34
N ILE A 142 -5.26 27.46 -16.75
CA ILE A 142 -5.00 26.32 -15.84
C ILE A 142 -4.13 26.76 -14.66
N ARG A 143 -3.05 27.52 -14.91
CA ARG A 143 -2.16 28.03 -13.86
C ARG A 143 -2.89 28.92 -12.85
N GLN A 144 -3.76 29.81 -13.33
CA GLN A 144 -4.57 30.69 -12.48
C GLN A 144 -5.57 29.89 -11.64
N TRP A 145 -6.25 28.92 -12.26
CA TRP A 145 -7.19 28.05 -11.57
C TRP A 145 -6.51 27.19 -10.50
N ASP A 146 -5.32 26.65 -10.78
CA ASP A 146 -4.52 25.88 -9.83
C ASP A 146 -4.08 26.73 -8.62
N GLU A 147 -3.70 27.99 -8.86
CA GLU A 147 -3.34 28.92 -7.78
C GLU A 147 -4.55 29.29 -6.93
N GLU A 148 -5.70 29.58 -7.53
CA GLU A 148 -6.95 29.83 -6.81
C GLU A 148 -7.34 28.62 -5.95
N LEU A 149 -7.25 27.40 -6.51
CA LEU A 149 -7.55 26.18 -5.79
C LEU A 149 -6.58 25.96 -4.63
N ARG A 150 -5.29 26.25 -4.82
CA ARG A 150 -4.27 26.19 -3.76
C ARG A 150 -4.56 27.18 -2.64
N GLN A 151 -4.98 28.40 -2.98
CA GLN A 151 -5.35 29.42 -1.98
C GLN A 151 -6.59 29.04 -1.20
N LYS A 152 -7.65 28.56 -1.87
CA LYS A 152 -8.87 28.07 -1.22
C LYS A 152 -8.57 26.91 -0.28
N LYS A 153 -7.76 25.95 -0.73
CA LYS A 153 -7.34 24.81 0.09
C LYS A 153 -6.54 25.27 1.31
N ALA A 154 -5.56 26.14 1.14
CA ALA A 154 -4.77 26.67 2.25
C ALA A 154 -5.60 27.49 3.25
N ALA A 155 -6.61 28.22 2.78
CA ALA A 155 -7.55 28.93 3.65
C ALA A 155 -8.41 27.97 4.47
N TRP A 156 -8.95 26.93 3.82
CA TRP A 156 -9.73 25.88 4.49
C TRP A 156 -8.89 25.10 5.52
N ASP A 157 -7.65 24.75 5.17
CA ASP A 157 -6.73 24.07 6.11
C ASP A 157 -6.44 24.93 7.35
N ARG A 158 -6.27 26.25 7.19
CA ARG A 158 -6.10 27.19 8.33
C ARG A 158 -7.34 27.26 9.21
N GLU A 159 -8.53 27.32 8.62
CA GLU A 159 -9.79 27.35 9.38
C GLU A 159 -9.97 26.06 10.19
N LEU A 160 -9.68 24.91 9.57
CA LEU A 160 -9.75 23.62 10.24
C LEU A 160 -8.75 23.52 11.40
N GLN A 161 -7.52 24.01 11.20
CA GLN A 161 -6.50 24.04 12.23
C GLN A 161 -6.91 24.95 13.40
N GLN A 162 -7.46 26.13 13.13
CA GLN A 162 -7.97 27.03 14.17
C GLN A 162 -9.12 26.41 14.97
N LYS A 163 -10.05 25.73 14.29
CA LYS A 163 -11.12 24.98 14.95
C LYS A 163 -10.53 23.90 15.84
N LYS A 164 -9.61 23.08 15.32
CA LYS A 164 -8.97 22.00 16.09
C LYS A 164 -8.25 22.52 17.33
N GLU A 165 -7.45 23.58 17.21
CA GLU A 165 -6.76 24.23 18.34
C GLU A 165 -7.74 24.88 19.32
N GLY A 166 -8.89 25.37 18.86
CA GLY A 166 -9.99 25.82 19.69
C GLY A 166 -10.58 24.71 20.55
N TRP A 167 -10.98 23.60 19.91
CA TRP A 167 -11.51 22.40 20.58
C TRP A 167 -10.51 21.80 21.57
N GLU A 168 -9.22 21.74 21.21
CA GLU A 168 -8.17 21.23 22.12
C GLU A 168 -7.97 22.13 23.35
N ARG A 169 -8.05 23.46 23.21
CA ARG A 169 -7.99 24.40 24.34
C ARG A 169 -9.20 24.26 25.25
N GLU A 170 -10.40 24.23 24.68
CA GLU A 170 -11.65 24.05 25.44
C GLU A 170 -11.64 22.73 26.21
N LEU A 171 -11.18 21.64 25.60
CA LEU A 171 -11.06 20.34 26.26
C LEU A 171 -10.07 20.39 27.44
N ARG A 172 -8.91 21.04 27.27
CA ARG A 172 -7.93 21.21 28.35
C ARG A 172 -8.47 22.07 29.49
N GLU A 173 -9.16 23.17 29.17
CA GLU A 173 -9.79 24.05 30.17
C GLU A 173 -10.87 23.30 30.95
N LYS A 174 -11.71 22.51 30.27
CA LYS A 174 -12.71 21.67 30.91
C LYS A 174 -12.08 20.64 31.84
N GLN A 175 -11.03 19.94 31.40
CA GLN A 175 -10.30 18.98 32.23
C GLN A 175 -9.65 19.63 33.46
N GLU A 176 -9.05 20.80 33.28
CA GLU A 176 -8.45 21.56 34.38
C GLU A 176 -9.49 22.09 35.35
N GLN A 177 -10.63 22.57 34.85
CA GLN A 177 -11.77 22.97 35.69
C GLN A 177 -12.32 21.79 36.47
N GLU A 178 -12.51 20.63 35.83
CA GLU A 178 -12.88 19.40 36.52
C GLU A 178 -11.84 19.03 37.58
N ARG A 179 -10.54 19.07 37.27
CA ARG A 179 -9.46 18.81 38.24
C ARG A 179 -9.52 19.76 39.44
N ARG A 180 -9.67 21.06 39.21
CA ARG A 180 -9.82 22.07 40.28
C ARG A 180 -11.05 21.83 41.12
N THR A 181 -12.17 21.50 40.47
CA THR A 181 -13.42 21.23 41.18
C THR A 181 -13.25 19.96 42.03
N ARG A 182 -12.60 18.89 41.51
CA ARG A 182 -12.25 17.67 42.25
C ARG A 182 -11.39 17.97 43.48
N GLU A 183 -10.34 18.77 43.33
CA GLU A 183 -9.44 19.16 44.43
C GLU A 183 -10.14 20.03 45.48
N ALA A 184 -11.02 20.93 45.05
CA ALA A 184 -11.77 21.81 45.95
C ALA A 184 -12.77 21.05 46.84
N MET A 185 -13.39 19.98 46.31
CA MET A 185 -14.41 19.24 47.05
C MET A 185 -13.83 18.40 48.21
N ARG A 186 -12.52 18.10 48.22
CA ARG A 186 -11.87 17.22 49.23
C ARG A 186 -12.73 15.98 49.53
N LEU A 187 -13.25 15.33 48.49
CA LEU A 187 -13.99 14.09 48.63
C LEU A 187 -13.05 13.03 49.20
N TYR A 188 -13.55 12.25 50.15
CA TYR A 188 -12.79 11.16 50.73
C TYR A 188 -13.72 10.00 51.09
N TRP A 189 -13.12 8.81 51.14
CA TRP A 189 -13.82 7.61 51.55
C TRP A 189 -13.78 7.47 53.07
N SER A 190 -14.94 7.45 53.71
CA SER A 190 -15.09 7.14 55.13
C SER A 190 -15.46 5.66 55.33
N ASN A 191 -15.08 5.12 56.48
CA ASN A 191 -15.46 3.76 56.90
C ASN A 191 -15.13 2.65 55.89
N VAL A 192 -14.00 2.75 55.20
CA VAL A 192 -13.54 1.70 54.28
C VAL A 192 -13.27 0.44 55.08
N LYS A 193 -14.13 -0.56 54.92
CA LYS A 193 -14.07 -1.82 55.65
C LYS A 193 -14.14 -3.00 54.71
N GLY A 194 -13.35 -4.03 55.02
CA GLY A 194 -13.41 -5.32 54.35
C GLY A 194 -14.71 -6.04 54.71
N SER A 195 -15.18 -6.88 53.79
CA SER A 195 -16.27 -7.81 54.04
C SER A 195 -15.90 -8.79 55.15
N GLU A 196 -16.89 -9.21 55.93
CA GLU A 196 -16.67 -10.21 56.98
C GLU A 196 -16.22 -11.56 56.40
N ARG A 197 -16.62 -11.82 55.15
CA ARG A 197 -16.34 -13.04 54.39
C ARG A 197 -15.41 -12.75 53.23
N CYS A 198 -14.55 -13.70 52.91
CA CYS A 198 -13.73 -13.67 51.71
C CYS A 198 -14.56 -14.05 50.48
N GLU A 199 -14.31 -13.39 49.35
CA GLU A 199 -14.97 -13.71 48.09
C GLU A 199 -14.35 -14.97 47.49
N GLU A 200 -13.02 -15.03 47.48
CA GLU A 200 -12.18 -16.11 46.94
C GLU A 200 -10.84 -16.14 47.69
N ASN A 201 -10.01 -17.17 47.44
CA ASN A 201 -8.67 -17.24 48.04
C ASN A 201 -7.83 -15.99 47.69
N GLY A 202 -7.40 -15.29 48.73
CA GLY A 202 -6.67 -14.04 48.63
C GLY A 202 -7.51 -12.86 48.10
N VAL A 203 -8.84 -12.97 48.03
CA VAL A 203 -9.71 -11.91 47.50
C VAL A 203 -10.74 -11.49 48.55
N MET A 204 -10.73 -10.20 48.90
CA MET A 204 -11.70 -9.59 49.81
C MET A 204 -12.43 -8.44 49.12
N ALA A 205 -13.74 -8.32 49.39
CA ALA A 205 -14.51 -7.15 48.99
C ALA A 205 -14.35 -6.05 50.06
N TYR A 206 -14.20 -4.80 49.63
CA TYR A 206 -14.23 -3.64 50.52
C TYR A 206 -15.39 -2.74 50.13
N SER A 207 -15.96 -2.08 51.14
CA SER A 207 -16.97 -1.05 50.93
C SER A 207 -16.63 0.18 51.76
N GLY A 208 -16.99 1.36 51.26
CA GLY A 208 -16.68 2.63 51.90
C GLY A 208 -17.64 3.71 51.41
N ARG A 209 -17.98 4.64 52.29
CA ARG A 209 -18.95 5.70 52.02
C ARG A 209 -18.23 6.93 51.51
N LEU A 210 -18.74 7.57 50.46
CA LEU A 210 -18.20 8.82 49.95
C LEU A 210 -18.72 9.99 50.79
N GLU A 211 -17.83 10.76 51.40
CA GLU A 211 -18.19 11.94 52.19
C GLU A 211 -17.88 13.25 51.46
N ASN A 212 -18.46 14.35 51.97
CA ASN A 212 -18.37 15.71 51.43
C ASN A 212 -18.99 15.90 50.03
N LEU A 213 -19.95 15.05 49.66
CA LEU A 213 -20.67 15.18 48.39
C LEU A 213 -21.62 16.39 48.43
N LEU A 214 -21.46 17.34 47.50
CA LEU A 214 -22.38 18.47 47.36
C LEU A 214 -23.61 18.06 46.53
N PRO A 215 -24.81 18.60 46.83
CA PRO A 215 -26.03 18.28 46.09
C PRO A 215 -26.01 18.61 44.60
N THR A 216 -25.08 19.46 44.15
CA THR A 216 -24.97 19.91 42.75
C THR A 216 -24.14 18.98 41.87
N ILE A 217 -23.50 17.96 42.44
CA ILE A 217 -22.56 17.07 41.74
C ILE A 217 -23.26 15.74 41.47
N ASP A 218 -22.97 15.14 40.30
CA ASP A 218 -23.36 13.75 40.05
C ASP A 218 -22.58 12.82 41.00
N ALA A 219 -23.35 12.23 41.91
CA ALA A 219 -22.88 11.37 42.98
C ALA A 219 -22.12 10.13 42.45
N ILE A 220 -22.58 9.55 41.34
CA ILE A 220 -21.97 8.37 40.71
C ILE A 220 -20.67 8.76 40.00
N GLU A 221 -20.66 9.90 39.32
CA GLU A 221 -19.45 10.41 38.68
C GLU A 221 -18.35 10.69 39.71
N ALA A 222 -18.71 11.35 40.82
CA ALA A 222 -17.82 11.60 41.95
C ALA A 222 -17.27 10.30 42.55
N CYS A 223 -18.13 9.28 42.73
CA CYS A 223 -17.71 7.96 43.22
C CYS A 223 -16.68 7.29 42.31
N LYS A 224 -16.91 7.27 40.99
CA LYS A 224 -15.98 6.65 40.04
C LYS A 224 -14.63 7.37 39.95
N ALA A 225 -14.61 8.68 40.21
CA ALA A 225 -13.42 9.50 40.11
C ALA A 225 -12.56 9.54 41.39
N THR A 226 -13.09 9.11 42.53
CA THR A 226 -12.41 9.26 43.84
C THR A 226 -11.57 8.02 44.16
N SER A 227 -10.25 8.20 44.27
CA SER A 227 -9.33 7.13 44.62
C SER A 227 -9.37 6.77 46.11
N VAL A 228 -9.06 5.52 46.45
CA VAL A 228 -8.92 5.03 47.84
C VAL A 228 -7.56 4.37 48.04
N THR A 229 -7.03 4.39 49.26
CA THR A 229 -5.84 3.58 49.62
C THR A 229 -6.24 2.50 50.60
N ILE A 230 -6.07 1.23 50.21
CA ILE A 230 -6.36 0.04 51.03
C ILE A 230 -5.04 -0.71 51.21
N HIS A 231 -4.61 -0.93 52.46
CA HIS A 231 -3.35 -1.58 52.81
C HIS A 231 -2.10 -1.03 52.10
N GLY A 232 -2.05 0.30 51.92
CA GLY A 232 -0.92 0.97 51.26
C GLY A 232 -0.91 0.93 49.74
N VAL A 233 -1.93 0.31 49.11
CA VAL A 233 -2.13 0.32 47.65
C VAL A 233 -3.23 1.30 47.29
N THR A 234 -2.95 2.23 46.38
CA THR A 234 -3.93 3.21 45.89
C THR A 234 -4.69 2.68 44.68
N TYR A 235 -6.01 2.64 44.79
CA TYR A 235 -6.93 2.27 43.73
C TYR A 235 -7.54 3.55 43.13
N PRO A 236 -7.42 3.80 41.81
CA PRO A 236 -7.88 5.04 41.20
C PRO A 236 -9.41 5.18 41.20
N SER A 237 -10.14 4.05 41.23
CA SER A 237 -11.60 4.02 41.22
C SER A 237 -12.15 2.76 41.91
N PRO A 238 -13.38 2.79 42.44
CA PRO A 238 -14.10 1.59 42.85
C PRO A 238 -14.44 0.68 41.66
N SER A 239 -14.65 -0.61 41.94
CA SER A 239 -15.15 -1.60 40.98
C SER A 239 -16.59 -1.29 40.54
N TYR A 240 -17.42 -0.84 41.48
CA TYR A 240 -18.73 -0.27 41.19
C TYR A 240 -19.18 0.69 42.31
N CYS A 241 -20.20 1.50 41.99
CA CYS A 241 -20.79 2.48 42.90
C CYS A 241 -22.26 2.09 43.15
N GLU A 242 -22.68 2.13 44.41
CA GLU A 242 -24.05 1.89 44.85
C GLU A 242 -24.63 3.21 45.37
N ASP A 243 -25.72 3.68 44.76
CA ASP A 243 -26.46 4.86 45.21
C ASP A 243 -27.62 4.43 46.12
N ARG A 244 -27.60 4.87 47.37
CA ARG A 244 -28.64 4.62 48.38
C ARG A 244 -29.62 5.79 48.54
N GLY A 245 -29.47 6.83 47.73
CA GLY A 245 -30.27 8.05 47.78
C GLY A 245 -29.77 9.07 48.81
N TYR A 246 -30.29 10.29 48.75
CA TYR A 246 -29.94 11.41 49.65
C TYR A 246 -28.43 11.74 49.71
N GLY A 247 -27.69 11.50 48.63
CA GLY A 247 -26.25 11.72 48.57
C GLY A 247 -25.43 10.62 49.28
N ASP A 248 -26.05 9.50 49.65
CA ASP A 248 -25.36 8.35 50.23
C ASP A 248 -24.85 7.41 49.13
N ILE A 249 -23.57 7.57 48.77
CA ILE A 249 -22.90 6.71 47.79
C ILE A 249 -21.89 5.80 48.47
N ILE A 250 -21.98 4.50 48.17
CA ILE A 250 -21.04 3.48 48.60
C ILE A 250 -20.19 3.03 47.41
N GLY A 251 -18.87 3.17 47.55
CA GLY A 251 -17.90 2.55 46.65
C GLY A 251 -17.60 1.12 47.08
N HIS A 252 -17.45 0.22 46.10
CA HIS A 252 -17.10 -1.17 46.33
C HIS A 252 -15.82 -1.54 45.58
N TRP A 253 -14.90 -2.22 46.24
CA TRP A 253 -13.62 -2.67 45.66
C TRP A 253 -13.44 -4.17 45.84
N VAL A 254 -12.85 -4.83 44.85
CA VAL A 254 -12.41 -6.22 44.97
C VAL A 254 -10.89 -6.24 45.00
N VAL A 255 -10.33 -6.48 46.18
CA VAL A 255 -8.89 -6.43 46.45
C VAL A 255 -8.32 -7.84 46.44
N LYS A 256 -7.21 -8.03 45.71
CA LYS A 256 -6.50 -9.31 45.59
C LYS A 256 -5.26 -9.34 46.49
N ASN A 257 -4.76 -10.55 46.75
CA ASN A 257 -3.63 -10.86 47.62
C ASN A 257 -3.84 -10.48 49.09
N GLU A 258 -5.08 -10.61 49.56
CA GLU A 258 -5.44 -10.38 50.95
C GLU A 258 -4.99 -11.55 51.82
N ALA A 259 -3.97 -11.32 52.66
CA ALA A 259 -3.40 -12.34 53.53
C ALA A 259 -4.46 -12.96 54.47
N VAL A 260 -5.41 -12.16 54.93
CA VAL A 260 -6.53 -12.63 55.78
C VAL A 260 -7.44 -13.61 55.03
N CYS A 261 -7.53 -13.51 53.70
CA CYS A 261 -8.32 -14.42 52.86
C CYS A 261 -7.50 -15.57 52.26
N SER A 262 -6.28 -15.80 52.74
CA SER A 262 -5.43 -16.85 52.20
C SER A 262 -5.78 -18.20 52.82
N THR A 263 -6.25 -19.13 52.00
CA THR A 263 -6.39 -20.54 52.30
C THR A 263 -5.21 -21.32 51.77
N TYR A 264 -5.00 -22.52 52.30
CA TYR A 264 -3.86 -23.37 51.92
C TYR A 264 -4.25 -24.85 51.96
N TRP A 265 -3.48 -25.68 51.27
CA TRP A 265 -3.62 -27.13 51.31
C TRP A 265 -2.74 -27.69 52.42
N GLU A 266 -3.31 -28.41 53.39
CA GLU A 266 -2.54 -28.83 54.57
C GLU A 266 -1.46 -29.87 54.23
N TYR A 267 -1.87 -30.94 53.54
CA TYR A 267 -0.98 -32.00 53.07
C TYR A 267 -1.52 -32.67 51.81
N PHE A 268 -0.62 -33.12 50.94
CA PHE A 268 -0.98 -33.82 49.72
C PHE A 268 -0.90 -35.33 49.92
N LYS A 269 -1.99 -36.03 49.60
CA LYS A 269 -2.11 -37.48 49.66
C LYS A 269 -2.24 -38.05 48.25
N ASP A 270 -1.29 -38.87 47.86
CA ASP A 270 -1.37 -39.64 46.63
C ASP A 270 -2.33 -40.83 46.81
N LYS A 271 -3.32 -40.91 45.91
CA LYS A 271 -4.21 -42.05 45.77
C LYS A 271 -3.84 -42.76 44.48
N ALA A 272 -3.46 -44.03 44.65
CA ALA A 272 -2.97 -44.93 43.60
C ALA A 272 -3.67 -44.76 42.23
N ASN A 273 -2.86 -44.93 41.17
CA ASN A 273 -3.19 -44.68 39.77
C ASN A 273 -4.59 -45.14 39.35
N LEU A 274 -5.43 -44.17 38.99
CA LEU A 274 -6.69 -44.44 38.30
C LEU A 274 -6.35 -44.77 36.84
N LYS A 275 -6.51 -46.04 36.46
CA LYS A 275 -6.42 -46.45 35.06
C LYS A 275 -7.71 -46.06 34.36
N TYR A 276 -7.66 -45.04 33.50
CA TYR A 276 -8.77 -44.67 32.65
C TYR A 276 -8.42 -44.97 31.18
N SER A 277 -9.27 -45.72 30.49
CA SER A 277 -9.16 -45.96 29.05
C SER A 277 -10.08 -44.99 28.33
N SER A 278 -9.52 -43.92 27.77
CA SER A 278 -10.28 -43.00 26.91
C SER A 278 -10.16 -43.41 25.44
N ILE A 279 -11.30 -43.58 24.78
CA ILE A 279 -11.38 -43.77 23.33
C ILE A 279 -11.55 -42.38 22.71
N VAL A 280 -10.50 -41.86 22.07
CA VAL A 280 -10.59 -40.61 21.32
C VAL A 280 -10.82 -40.94 19.85
N LEU A 281 -12.00 -40.60 19.34
CA LEU A 281 -12.28 -40.65 17.90
C LEU A 281 -11.62 -39.43 17.24
N VAL A 282 -10.42 -39.63 16.68
CA VAL A 282 -9.75 -38.59 15.90
C VAL A 282 -10.37 -38.57 14.50
N SER A 283 -11.37 -37.69 14.29
CA SER A 283 -11.85 -37.37 12.95
C SER A 283 -10.83 -36.43 12.30
N MET A 284 -9.98 -36.97 11.41
CA MET A 284 -9.14 -36.13 10.57
C MET A 284 -10.04 -35.43 9.55
N LEU A 285 -10.41 -34.18 9.84
CA LEU A 285 -10.94 -33.28 8.83
C LEU A 285 -9.82 -33.06 7.80
N ASN A 286 -9.94 -33.73 6.65
CA ASN A 286 -9.04 -33.56 5.53
C ASN A 286 -8.96 -32.07 5.14
N PRO A 287 -7.75 -31.48 4.95
CA PRO A 287 -7.64 -30.28 4.16
C PRO A 287 -8.14 -30.59 2.73
N PRO A 288 -8.95 -29.71 2.11
CA PRO A 288 -9.38 -29.92 0.74
C PRO A 288 -8.15 -29.77 -0.18
N TYR A 289 -8.12 -30.58 -1.25
CA TYR A 289 -7.07 -30.72 -2.28
C TYR A 289 -6.07 -31.86 -2.05
N GLN A 290 -6.45 -33.07 -2.44
CA GLN A 290 -6.03 -33.61 -3.74
C GLN A 290 -6.76 -34.92 -4.04
N THR A 291 -7.21 -35.03 -5.29
CA THR A 291 -7.99 -36.13 -5.85
C THR A 291 -7.11 -37.35 -6.07
N GLY A 292 -7.36 -38.41 -5.30
CA GLY A 292 -6.81 -39.75 -5.52
C GLY A 292 -7.37 -40.73 -4.50
N MET A 293 -8.04 -41.79 -4.96
CA MET A 293 -8.68 -42.82 -4.13
C MET A 293 -7.78 -43.30 -2.98
N HIS A 294 -8.17 -43.04 -1.72
CA HIS A 294 -7.60 -43.73 -0.55
C HIS A 294 -8.67 -43.95 0.52
N HIS A 295 -8.65 -45.15 1.10
CA HIS A 295 -9.57 -45.69 2.10
C HIS A 295 -9.80 -44.72 3.27
N THR A 296 -11.05 -44.39 3.56
CA THR A 296 -11.46 -43.71 4.80
C THR A 296 -11.41 -44.69 5.96
N GLY A 297 -10.22 -44.94 6.50
CA GLY A 297 -10.03 -45.72 7.71
C GLY A 297 -10.20 -44.83 8.95
N ILE A 298 -11.22 -45.10 9.76
CA ILE A 298 -11.30 -44.57 11.13
C ILE A 298 -10.28 -45.34 11.96
N TRP A 299 -9.20 -44.69 12.37
CA TRP A 299 -8.22 -45.27 13.28
C TRP A 299 -8.63 -44.98 14.73
N LEU A 300 -9.02 -46.01 15.48
CA LEU A 300 -9.14 -45.90 16.93
C LEU A 300 -7.74 -45.85 17.54
N SER A 301 -7.33 -44.69 18.03
CA SER A 301 -6.15 -44.59 18.90
C SER A 301 -6.61 -44.71 20.35
N ILE A 302 -6.39 -45.87 20.97
CA ILE A 302 -6.57 -46.05 22.41
C ILE A 302 -5.30 -45.53 23.09
N THR A 303 -5.39 -44.37 23.74
CA THR A 303 -4.29 -43.90 24.59
C THR A 303 -4.60 -44.29 26.03
N ASN A 304 -3.88 -45.30 26.56
CA ASN A 304 -3.89 -45.58 27.99
C ASN A 304 -3.07 -44.50 28.69
N ARG A 305 -3.76 -43.49 29.27
CA ARG A 305 -3.10 -42.51 30.15
C ARG A 305 -3.37 -42.89 31.59
N SER A 306 -2.32 -43.12 32.37
CA SER A 306 -2.40 -43.18 33.82
C SER A 306 -2.65 -41.77 34.36
N LEU A 307 -3.69 -41.62 35.18
CA LEU A 307 -3.91 -40.41 35.97
C LEU A 307 -3.55 -40.73 37.42
N GLN A 308 -2.62 -39.97 37.97
CA GLN A 308 -2.34 -39.94 39.40
C GLN A 308 -3.36 -39.02 40.07
N ARG A 309 -4.06 -39.53 41.08
CA ARG A 309 -5.05 -38.74 41.83
C ARG A 309 -4.40 -38.24 43.11
N ILE A 310 -4.33 -36.93 43.26
CA ILE A 310 -3.82 -36.29 44.49
C ILE A 310 -4.98 -35.63 45.20
N GLU A 311 -5.01 -35.75 46.51
CA GLU A 311 -6.04 -35.19 47.38
C GLU A 311 -5.39 -34.36 48.48
N ALA A 312 -5.96 -33.20 48.82
CA ALA A 312 -5.49 -32.40 49.95
C ALA A 312 -6.66 -31.73 50.68
N PRO A 313 -6.71 -31.76 52.03
CA PRO A 313 -7.71 -31.01 52.77
C PRO A 313 -7.42 -29.50 52.69
N LEU A 314 -8.49 -28.72 52.58
CA LEU A 314 -8.44 -27.26 52.60
C LEU A 314 -8.34 -26.75 54.04
N GLY A 315 -7.30 -25.96 54.32
CA GLY A 315 -7.07 -25.27 55.58
C GLY A 315 -7.18 -23.74 55.46
N GLY A 316 -7.21 -23.06 56.61
CA GLY A 316 -7.23 -21.59 56.68
C GLY A 316 -8.58 -20.93 56.43
N LEU A 317 -9.68 -21.69 56.41
CA LEU A 317 -11.02 -21.16 56.18
C LEU A 317 -11.51 -20.30 57.37
N ARG A 318 -12.06 -19.11 57.11
CA ARG A 318 -12.65 -18.28 58.17
C ARG A 318 -14.11 -18.64 58.41
N SER A 319 -14.61 -18.27 59.58
CA SER A 319 -16.03 -18.41 59.90
C SER A 319 -16.87 -17.55 58.94
N GLY A 320 -17.80 -18.19 58.23
CA GLY A 320 -18.71 -17.55 57.29
C GLY A 320 -18.23 -17.51 55.84
N ASP A 321 -16.97 -17.85 55.54
CA ASP A 321 -16.51 -17.99 54.16
C ASP A 321 -17.29 -19.09 53.42
N ASN A 322 -17.38 -18.99 52.09
CA ASN A 322 -17.93 -20.07 51.27
C ASN A 322 -16.83 -21.12 51.02
N PRO A 323 -16.84 -22.28 51.70
CA PRO A 323 -15.75 -23.24 51.63
C PRO A 323 -15.57 -23.84 50.23
N GLU A 324 -16.65 -24.00 49.46
CA GLU A 324 -16.59 -24.52 48.10
C GLU A 324 -15.84 -23.53 47.19
N ARG A 325 -16.18 -22.25 47.27
CA ARG A 325 -15.54 -21.20 46.46
C ARG A 325 -14.07 -21.01 46.84
N MET A 326 -13.75 -21.07 48.14
CA MET A 326 -12.36 -21.05 48.61
C MET A 326 -11.58 -22.25 48.09
N CYS A 327 -12.17 -23.45 48.13
CA CYS A 327 -11.55 -24.67 47.61
C CYS A 327 -11.18 -24.54 46.12
N PHE A 328 -12.11 -24.07 45.27
CA PHE A 328 -11.88 -23.93 43.84
C PHE A 328 -10.91 -22.80 43.44
N THR A 329 -10.59 -21.89 44.34
CA THR A 329 -9.72 -20.73 44.06
C THR A 329 -8.37 -20.81 44.78
N THR A 330 -8.17 -21.83 45.61
CA THR A 330 -6.89 -22.05 46.29
C THR A 330 -5.90 -22.74 45.34
N PRO A 331 -4.82 -22.09 44.92
CA PRO A 331 -3.86 -22.69 44.03
C PRO A 331 -3.02 -23.75 44.76
N ALA A 332 -2.44 -24.67 44.01
CA ALA A 332 -1.51 -25.67 44.53
C ALA A 332 -0.25 -25.70 43.68
N THR A 333 0.90 -25.94 44.32
CA THR A 333 2.13 -26.28 43.60
C THR A 333 2.56 -27.68 44.03
N MET A 334 2.54 -28.62 43.09
CA MET A 334 2.86 -30.03 43.34
C MET A 334 3.81 -30.52 42.27
N TYR A 335 4.86 -31.26 42.66
CA TYR A 335 5.89 -31.76 41.73
C TYR A 335 6.50 -30.69 40.82
N GLY A 336 6.62 -29.45 41.32
CA GLY A 336 7.12 -28.31 40.54
C GLY A 336 6.14 -27.75 39.50
N GLN A 337 4.90 -28.24 39.44
CA GLN A 337 3.84 -27.72 38.57
C GLN A 337 2.84 -26.88 39.37
N TYR A 338 2.46 -25.72 38.81
CA TYR A 338 1.45 -24.83 39.39
C TYR A 338 0.06 -25.16 38.84
N PHE A 339 -0.89 -25.33 39.75
CA PHE A 339 -2.30 -25.54 39.47
C PHE A 339 -3.08 -24.36 40.02
N GLU A 340 -3.77 -23.63 39.15
CA GLU A 340 -4.62 -22.51 39.54
C GLU A 340 -5.78 -22.95 40.45
N ARG A 341 -6.30 -24.17 40.24
CA ARG A 341 -7.40 -24.75 40.98
C ARG A 341 -7.36 -26.29 40.99
N PRO A 342 -8.02 -26.94 41.96
CA PRO A 342 -8.30 -28.37 41.90
C PRO A 342 -9.25 -28.75 40.75
N THR A 343 -9.18 -30.01 40.32
CA THR A 343 -10.13 -30.61 39.37
C THR A 343 -11.53 -30.73 39.97
N SER A 344 -11.63 -31.06 41.27
CA SER A 344 -12.90 -31.05 42.00
C SER A 344 -12.69 -30.75 43.48
N CYS A 345 -13.79 -30.32 44.12
CA CYS A 345 -13.82 -29.88 45.52
C CYS A 345 -14.95 -30.55 46.32
N PRO A 346 -14.92 -31.87 46.55
CA PRO A 346 -15.95 -32.51 47.36
C PRO A 346 -15.89 -32.13 48.84
N GLU A 347 -17.06 -32.04 49.47
CA GLU A 347 -17.22 -31.96 50.92
C GLU A 347 -17.25 -33.38 51.52
N TRP A 348 -16.39 -33.65 52.51
CA TRP A 348 -16.29 -34.93 53.21
C TRP A 348 -16.86 -34.85 54.64
N GLY A 349 -18.00 -34.17 54.80
CA GLY A 349 -18.69 -34.02 56.07
C GLY A 349 -17.78 -33.44 57.15
N LYS A 350 -17.51 -34.21 58.22
CA LYS A 350 -16.69 -33.77 59.35
C LYS A 350 -15.23 -33.41 59.00
N TYR A 351 -14.76 -33.78 57.80
CA TYR A 351 -13.39 -33.50 57.34
C TYR A 351 -13.29 -32.28 56.43
N GLY A 352 -14.37 -31.52 56.24
CA GLY A 352 -14.38 -30.31 55.42
C GLY A 352 -14.22 -30.57 53.92
N TYR A 353 -13.72 -29.58 53.19
CA TYR A 353 -13.54 -29.62 51.74
C TYR A 353 -12.14 -30.10 51.36
N TRP A 354 -12.07 -30.86 50.28
CA TRP A 354 -10.84 -31.44 49.77
C TRP A 354 -10.63 -31.04 48.33
N GLY A 355 -9.43 -30.58 47.98
CA GLY A 355 -9.02 -30.43 46.60
C GLY A 355 -8.62 -31.79 46.03
N ILE A 356 -9.09 -32.10 44.83
CA ILE A 356 -8.68 -33.29 44.07
C ILE A 356 -8.06 -32.85 42.75
N TRP A 357 -6.88 -33.38 42.43
CA TRP A 357 -6.22 -33.19 41.14
C TRP A 357 -6.01 -34.53 40.46
N ASN A 358 -6.38 -34.62 39.18
CA ASN A 358 -6.05 -35.76 38.33
C ASN A 358 -4.91 -35.35 37.40
N ILE A 359 -3.68 -35.71 37.75
CA ILE A 359 -2.47 -35.32 37.03
C ILE A 359 -2.06 -36.48 36.11
N PRO A 360 -1.75 -36.23 34.82
CA PRO A 360 -1.16 -37.24 33.95
C PRO A 360 0.17 -37.75 34.53
N ASP A 361 0.25 -39.07 34.76
CA ASP A 361 1.47 -39.75 35.18
C ASP A 361 2.23 -40.20 33.94
N ASP A 362 3.24 -39.42 33.55
CA ASP A 362 4.15 -39.74 32.43
C ASP A 362 5.21 -40.79 32.82
N GLY A 363 5.28 -41.19 34.09
CA GLY A 363 6.27 -42.11 34.64
C GLY A 363 5.94 -43.60 34.48
N CYS A 364 4.70 -43.95 34.15
CA CYS A 364 4.28 -45.32 33.85
C CYS A 364 4.62 -45.70 32.40
N ARG A 365 5.89 -46.08 32.14
CA ARG A 365 6.31 -46.74 30.89
C ARG A 365 6.25 -48.26 30.98
#